data_AF-A0A2H0PGI9-F1
#
_entry.id   AF-A0A2H0PGI9-F1
#
_cell.length_a   1.000
_cell.length_b   1.000
_cell.length_c   1.000
_cell.angle_alpha   90.00
_cell.angle_beta   90.00
_cell.angle_gamma   90.00
#
_symmetry.space_group_name_H-M   'P 1'
#
loop_
_entity.id
_entity.type
_entity.pdbx_description
1 polymer ?
#
loop_
_entity_poly.entity_id
_entity_poly.type
_entity_poly.pdbx_seq_one_letter_code
_entity_poly.pdbx_strand_id
1 'polypeptide(L)'
;MVKKRWVGLVMLWAVSAVGKDMLPPPECNIKPTQAVTTPAPVNIDQLIQDLNALTTSSRIKMLKAETLRPVLQQIFDTSHVNSKLQQFYRLLNVIAENSLADIGMGVQFDVTSARKILVTAKVFQDPAFPAHITKIYLVSTDSIPQYTVSFDKAVQFPLNQGKGFKSWDDGYCQYAKELVFEPQFSFKMKESRDGNLKVYKFQGVDLYGDFGTRGVVDVSLRYVRLAEVEFIKNTNLGRVKAYISKKEFQENKHNALLRLVSQIVPNTSLQAIDW
;
A
#
# COMPACT_ATOMS: atom_id res chain seq x y z
N MET A 1 1.27 -40.69 -29.90
CA MET A 1 0.03 -40.03 -29.43
C MET A 1 -0.72 -40.96 -28.49
N VAL A 2 -1.12 -40.42 -27.33
CA VAL A 2 -1.94 -41.00 -26.23
C VAL A 2 -1.40 -42.21 -25.47
N LYS A 3 -1.19 -41.97 -24.16
CA LYS A 3 -1.60 -42.75 -22.96
C LYS A 3 -0.45 -42.98 -21.97
N LYS A 4 -0.56 -42.37 -20.79
CA LYS A 4 -0.53 -43.11 -19.52
C LYS A 4 -1.31 -42.35 -18.44
N ARG A 5 -2.24 -43.09 -17.85
CA ARG A 5 -3.10 -42.77 -16.71
C ARG A 5 -2.29 -42.86 -15.41
N TRP A 6 -2.68 -42.08 -14.40
CA TRP A 6 -2.84 -42.58 -13.04
C TRP A 6 -4.23 -42.17 -12.51
N VAL A 7 -4.95 -43.20 -12.08
CA VAL A 7 -6.20 -43.26 -11.28
C VAL A 7 -5.77 -43.12 -9.81
N GLY A 8 -6.49 -42.59 -8.81
CA GLY A 8 -7.88 -42.17 -8.61
C GLY A 8 -8.22 -42.39 -7.11
N LEU A 9 -9.00 -41.49 -6.50
CA LEU A 9 -9.94 -41.64 -5.35
C LEU A 9 -10.28 -40.21 -4.89
N VAL A 10 -11.42 -39.60 -5.23
CA VAL A 10 -12.78 -39.78 -4.70
C VAL A 10 -12.83 -39.86 -3.16
N MET A 11 -13.14 -38.72 -2.53
CA MET A 11 -14.15 -38.71 -1.47
C MET A 11 -15.23 -37.70 -1.85
N LEU A 12 -16.37 -38.25 -2.26
CA LEU A 12 -17.66 -37.60 -2.11
C LEU A 12 -17.89 -37.33 -0.61
N TRP A 13 -18.20 -36.09 -0.27
CA TRP A 13 -19.22 -35.85 0.73
C TRP A 13 -20.36 -35.12 0.03
N ALA A 14 -21.46 -35.84 -0.15
CA ALA A 14 -22.76 -35.25 -0.34
C ALA A 14 -23.08 -34.44 0.92
N VAL A 15 -23.20 -33.12 0.79
CA VAL A 15 -24.02 -32.33 1.70
C VAL A 15 -25.20 -31.86 0.87
N SER A 16 -26.33 -32.43 1.25
CA SER A 16 -27.69 -32.10 0.86
C SER A 16 -27.87 -30.61 0.61
N ALA A 17 -28.57 -30.30 -0.47
CA ALA A 17 -29.21 -29.01 -0.66
C ALA A 17 -30.14 -28.74 0.53
N VAL A 18 -29.66 -27.99 1.52
CA VAL A 18 -30.51 -27.24 2.44
C VAL A 18 -30.62 -25.87 1.80
N GLY A 19 -31.79 -25.60 1.22
CA GLY A 19 -32.22 -24.25 0.92
C GLY A 19 -32.18 -23.44 2.21
N LYS A 20 -31.08 -22.76 2.46
CA LYS A 20 -31.12 -21.50 3.19
C LYS A 20 -31.42 -20.48 2.13
N ASP A 21 -32.49 -19.71 2.36
CA ASP A 21 -32.71 -18.44 1.72
C ASP A 21 -31.35 -17.73 1.60
N MET A 22 -30.76 -17.80 0.42
CA MET A 22 -29.59 -17.00 0.09
C MET A 22 -30.17 -15.60 0.07
N LEU A 23 -30.10 -14.93 1.22
CA LEU A 23 -30.32 -13.50 1.31
C LEU A 23 -29.64 -12.90 0.09
N PRO A 24 -30.37 -12.12 -0.73
CA PRO A 24 -29.80 -11.53 -1.92
C PRO A 24 -28.47 -10.90 -1.51
N PRO A 25 -27.39 -11.13 -2.28
CA PRO A 25 -26.08 -10.60 -1.94
C PRO A 25 -26.26 -9.14 -1.55
N PRO A 26 -25.77 -8.69 -0.38
CA PRO A 26 -25.88 -7.29 -0.01
C PRO A 26 -25.34 -6.52 -1.20
N GLU A 27 -26.17 -5.68 -1.82
CA GLU A 27 -25.82 -5.00 -3.05
C GLU A 27 -24.45 -4.37 -2.84
N CYS A 28 -23.44 -4.90 -3.53
CA CYS A 28 -22.19 -4.20 -3.66
C CYS A 28 -22.50 -3.10 -4.66
N ASN A 29 -23.19 -2.06 -4.18
CA ASN A 29 -23.37 -0.80 -4.87
C ASN A 29 -21.99 -0.16 -4.95
N ILE A 30 -21.12 -0.74 -5.78
CA ILE A 30 -19.91 -0.14 -6.29
C ILE A 30 -20.40 0.89 -7.30
N LYS A 31 -21.05 1.94 -6.82
CA LYS A 31 -20.75 3.21 -7.45
C LYS A 31 -19.26 3.36 -7.18
N PRO A 32 -18.39 3.39 -8.22
CA PRO A 32 -17.00 3.74 -7.99
C PRO A 32 -17.07 4.99 -7.15
N THR A 33 -16.69 4.88 -5.88
CA THR A 33 -16.62 6.05 -5.03
C THR A 33 -15.51 6.79 -5.74
N GLN A 34 -15.89 7.81 -6.50
CA GLN A 34 -14.97 8.63 -7.23
C GLN A 34 -13.98 9.08 -6.16
N ALA A 35 -12.83 8.40 -6.09
CA ALA A 35 -11.65 8.89 -5.43
C ALA A 35 -11.18 10.01 -6.34
N VAL A 36 -11.94 11.09 -6.31
CA VAL A 36 -11.66 12.36 -6.95
C VAL A 36 -11.44 13.31 -5.81
N THR A 37 -10.46 12.98 -4.98
CA THR A 37 -9.63 13.99 -4.37
C THR A 37 -8.79 14.55 -5.49
N THR A 38 -9.28 15.59 -6.18
CA THR A 38 -8.41 16.43 -7.00
C THR A 38 -7.22 16.78 -6.12
N PRO A 39 -5.98 16.38 -6.48
CA PRO A 39 -4.85 16.51 -5.58
C PRO A 39 -4.71 17.97 -5.17
N ALA A 40 -4.78 18.27 -3.87
CA ALA A 40 -4.60 19.65 -3.41
C ALA A 40 -3.25 20.19 -3.92
N PRO A 41 -3.21 21.41 -4.49
CA PRO A 41 -2.01 21.93 -5.09
C PRO A 41 -0.90 22.06 -4.03
N VAL A 42 0.30 21.59 -4.36
CA VAL A 42 1.46 21.63 -3.48
C VAL A 42 2.25 22.89 -3.74
N ASN A 43 2.68 23.59 -2.69
CA ASN A 43 3.60 24.71 -2.82
C ASN A 43 5.00 24.17 -3.12
N ILE A 44 5.37 24.14 -4.40
CA ILE A 44 6.65 23.58 -4.86
C ILE A 44 7.85 24.37 -4.31
N ASP A 45 7.74 25.69 -4.18
CA ASP A 45 8.82 26.52 -3.61
C ASP A 45 9.10 26.14 -2.16
N GLN A 46 8.04 26.03 -1.35
CA GLN A 46 8.17 25.59 0.03
C GLN A 46 8.69 24.16 0.13
N LEU A 47 8.24 23.26 -0.76
CA LEU A 47 8.72 21.88 -0.77
C LEU A 47 10.22 21.79 -1.10
N ILE A 48 10.72 22.59 -2.06
CA ILE A 48 12.16 22.65 -2.36
C ILE A 48 12.95 23.16 -1.16
N GLN A 49 12.47 24.21 -0.50
CA GLN A 49 13.11 24.73 0.71
C GLN A 49 13.17 23.67 1.82
N ASP A 50 12.06 22.97 2.06
CA ASP A 50 11.97 21.93 3.08
C ASP A 50 12.85 20.72 2.74
N LEU A 51 12.95 20.33 1.47
CA LEU A 51 13.85 19.28 1.00
C LEU A 51 15.33 19.67 1.16
N ASN A 52 15.69 20.92 0.85
CA ASN A 52 17.06 21.41 1.05
C ASN A 52 17.43 21.53 2.53
N ALA A 53 16.44 21.74 3.40
CA ALA A 53 16.61 21.75 4.85
C ALA A 53 16.60 20.34 5.48
N LEU A 54 16.38 19.28 4.69
CA LEU A 54 16.34 17.91 5.19
C LEU A 54 17.72 17.48 5.70
N THR A 55 17.84 17.38 7.02
CA THR A 55 19.06 16.93 7.69
C THR A 55 19.03 15.42 7.90
N THR A 56 20.20 14.77 7.83
CA THR A 56 20.32 13.32 8.09
C THR A 56 21.62 12.98 8.80
N SER A 57 21.77 11.71 9.21
CA SER A 57 23.03 11.17 9.75
C SER A 57 24.22 11.32 8.79
N SER A 58 23.94 11.48 7.50
CA SER A 58 24.92 11.70 6.43
C SER A 58 24.68 13.08 5.80
N ARG A 59 25.67 13.67 5.14
CA ARG A 59 25.38 14.86 4.31
C ARG A 59 24.70 14.40 3.02
N ILE A 60 23.37 14.37 3.00
CA ILE A 60 22.62 14.28 1.75
C ILE A 60 22.97 15.49 0.90
N LYS A 61 23.34 15.27 -0.35
CA LYS A 61 23.37 16.34 -1.36
C LYS A 61 22.06 16.30 -2.13
N MET A 62 21.11 17.14 -1.73
CA MET A 62 19.91 17.36 -2.54
C MET A 62 20.30 18.05 -3.85
N LEU A 63 19.54 17.77 -4.92
CA LEU A 63 19.71 18.46 -6.20
C LEU A 63 19.55 19.97 -6.03
N LYS A 64 20.25 20.74 -6.86
CA LYS A 64 20.03 22.19 -6.93
C LYS A 64 18.56 22.47 -7.24
N ALA A 65 18.05 23.59 -6.70
CA ALA A 65 16.65 23.99 -6.87
C ALA A 65 16.25 24.06 -8.35
N GLU A 66 17.15 24.53 -9.23
CA GLU A 66 16.92 24.59 -10.69
C GLU A 66 16.65 23.21 -11.31
N THR A 67 17.30 22.16 -10.80
CA THR A 67 17.14 20.78 -11.29
C THR A 67 15.97 20.08 -10.63
N LEU A 68 15.71 20.36 -9.35
CA LEU A 68 14.66 19.71 -8.56
C LEU A 68 13.26 20.22 -8.94
N ARG A 69 13.12 21.52 -9.24
CA ARG A 69 11.84 22.16 -9.58
C ARG A 69 11.08 21.47 -10.72
N PRO A 70 11.66 21.22 -11.91
CA PRO A 70 10.92 20.58 -12.99
C PRO A 70 10.48 19.16 -12.62
N VAL A 71 11.30 18.41 -11.87
CA VAL A 71 10.97 17.06 -11.39
C VAL A 71 9.77 17.11 -10.43
N LEU A 72 9.77 18.02 -9.46
CA LEU A 72 8.67 18.18 -8.51
C LEU A 72 7.39 18.68 -9.18
N GLN A 73 7.51 19.61 -10.14
CA GLN A 73 6.37 20.07 -10.92
C GLN A 73 5.73 18.92 -11.69
N GLN A 74 6.53 18.03 -12.29
CA GLN A 74 6.02 16.84 -12.98
C GLN A 74 5.34 15.85 -12.00
N ILE A 75 5.93 15.64 -10.81
CA ILE A 75 5.36 14.73 -9.80
C ILE A 75 4.00 15.25 -9.32
N PHE A 76 3.92 16.54 -8.99
CA PHE A 76 2.74 17.17 -8.39
C PHE A 76 1.81 17.85 -9.40
N ASP A 77 2.00 17.58 -10.68
CA ASP A 77 1.15 18.10 -11.74
C ASP A 77 -0.30 17.59 -11.57
N THR A 78 -1.22 18.52 -11.35
CA THR A 78 -2.65 18.25 -11.15
C THR A 78 -3.40 18.08 -12.47
N SER A 79 -2.77 18.35 -13.62
CA SER A 79 -3.36 18.11 -14.95
C SER A 79 -3.38 16.63 -15.33
N HIS A 80 -2.56 15.80 -14.67
CA HIS A 80 -2.50 14.36 -14.85
C HIS A 80 -3.30 13.64 -13.76
N VAL A 81 -3.88 12.49 -14.11
CA VAL A 81 -4.68 11.65 -13.21
C VAL A 81 -3.76 10.80 -12.32
N ASN A 82 -2.83 11.40 -11.58
CA ASN A 82 -1.98 10.68 -10.62
C ASN A 82 -2.56 10.82 -9.21
N SER A 83 -2.59 9.74 -8.44
CA SER A 83 -3.07 9.79 -7.06
C SER A 83 -2.07 10.43 -6.10
N LYS A 84 -2.53 11.00 -4.98
CA LYS A 84 -1.64 11.58 -3.96
C LYS A 84 -0.65 10.56 -3.42
N LEU A 85 -1.10 9.31 -3.26
CA LEU A 85 -0.22 8.23 -2.82
C LEU A 85 0.88 7.94 -3.84
N GLN A 86 0.59 7.98 -5.14
CA GLN A 86 1.63 7.83 -6.17
C GLN A 86 2.60 9.02 -6.15
N GLN A 87 2.10 10.26 -6.05
CA GLN A 87 2.94 11.47 -5.95
C GLN A 87 3.91 11.37 -4.77
N PHE A 88 3.42 10.87 -3.63
CA PHE A 88 4.23 10.64 -2.43
C PHE A 88 5.37 9.65 -2.68
N TYR A 89 5.08 8.45 -3.19
CA TYR A 89 6.14 7.46 -3.41
C TYR A 89 7.13 7.90 -4.51
N ARG A 90 6.69 8.68 -5.51
CA ARG A 90 7.61 9.29 -6.48
C ARG A 90 8.53 10.31 -5.81
N LEU A 91 8.02 11.14 -4.90
CA LEU A 91 8.85 12.05 -4.11
C LEU A 91 9.89 11.28 -3.27
N LEU A 92 9.48 10.20 -2.61
CA LEU A 92 10.42 9.34 -1.87
C LEU A 92 11.49 8.74 -2.81
N ASN A 93 11.12 8.33 -4.01
CA ASN A 93 12.09 7.82 -4.98
C ASN A 93 13.14 8.87 -5.36
N VAL A 94 12.71 10.12 -5.60
CA VAL A 94 13.63 11.26 -5.85
C VAL A 94 14.55 11.49 -4.65
N ILE A 95 14.01 11.47 -3.42
CA ILE A 95 14.83 11.58 -2.21
C ILE A 95 15.86 10.46 -2.19
N ALA A 96 15.44 9.22 -2.44
CA ALA A 96 16.32 8.06 -2.38
C ALA A 96 17.48 8.13 -3.39
N GLU A 97 17.18 8.44 -4.65
CA GLU A 97 18.18 8.59 -5.72
C GLU A 97 19.26 9.63 -5.39
N ASN A 98 18.89 10.69 -4.65
CA ASN A 98 19.80 11.78 -4.28
C ASN A 98 20.45 11.61 -2.90
N SER A 99 19.92 10.70 -2.07
CA SER A 99 20.45 10.43 -0.72
C SER A 99 21.43 9.27 -0.68
N LEU A 100 21.31 8.33 -1.62
CA LEU A 100 22.02 7.04 -1.62
C LEU A 100 23.23 7.04 -2.57
N ALA A 101 23.79 8.21 -2.86
CA ALA A 101 24.92 8.35 -3.78
C ALA A 101 26.19 7.60 -3.32
N ASP A 102 26.28 7.24 -2.02
CA ASP A 102 27.39 6.45 -1.48
C ASP A 102 26.92 5.05 -1.02
N ILE A 103 27.53 4.03 -1.61
CA ILE A 103 27.12 2.62 -1.59
C ILE A 103 27.17 2.05 -0.16
N GLY A 104 26.02 1.55 0.33
CA GLY A 104 25.93 0.59 1.44
C GLY A 104 25.74 1.18 2.84
N MET A 105 25.89 2.49 3.05
CA MET A 105 25.59 3.12 4.35
C MET A 105 24.17 3.67 4.34
N GLY A 106 23.28 3.08 5.13
CA GLY A 106 21.92 3.62 5.23
C GLY A 106 21.90 4.97 5.96
N VAL A 107 20.91 5.78 5.59
CA VAL A 107 20.73 7.15 6.01
C VAL A 107 19.56 7.24 6.98
N GLN A 108 19.79 7.81 8.16
CA GLN A 108 18.72 8.14 9.09
C GLN A 108 18.32 9.61 8.94
N PHE A 109 17.05 9.87 8.66
CA PHE A 109 16.55 11.23 8.52
C PHE A 109 16.26 11.88 9.87
N ASP A 110 16.46 13.19 9.96
CA ASP A 110 15.87 13.99 11.02
C ASP A 110 14.35 13.93 10.89
N VAL A 111 13.72 13.50 11.98
CA VAL A 111 12.29 13.20 12.02
C VAL A 111 11.47 14.48 11.93
N THR A 112 11.94 15.57 12.53
CA THR A 112 11.23 16.86 12.51
C THR A 112 11.14 17.40 11.09
N SER A 113 12.26 17.44 10.38
CA SER A 113 12.36 17.87 8.98
C SER A 113 11.56 16.95 8.06
N ALA A 114 11.66 15.63 8.25
CA ALA A 114 10.92 14.68 7.43
C ALA A 114 9.40 14.80 7.62
N ARG A 115 8.91 14.93 8.86
CA ARG A 115 7.49 15.16 9.14
C ARG A 115 6.98 16.44 8.47
N LYS A 116 7.78 17.52 8.50
CA LYS A 116 7.45 18.77 7.82
C LYS A 116 7.26 18.56 6.31
N ILE A 117 8.17 17.84 5.66
CA ILE A 117 8.07 17.52 4.23
C ILE A 117 6.78 16.74 3.91
N LEU A 118 6.41 15.76 4.74
CA LEU A 118 5.18 14.98 4.54
C LEU A 118 3.92 15.85 4.56
N VAL A 119 3.89 16.86 5.43
CA VAL A 119 2.79 17.83 5.53
C VAL A 119 2.83 18.82 4.36
N THR A 120 4.00 19.37 4.03
CA THR A 120 4.17 20.33 2.91
C THR A 120 3.80 19.70 1.57
N ALA A 121 4.17 18.43 1.35
CA ALA A 121 3.80 17.66 0.16
C ALA A 121 2.30 17.29 0.11
N LYS A 122 1.52 17.63 1.16
CA LYS A 122 0.09 17.33 1.30
C LYS A 122 -0.22 15.83 1.13
N VAL A 123 0.70 14.99 1.60
CA VAL A 123 0.53 13.52 1.62
C VAL A 123 -0.44 13.14 2.73
N PHE A 124 -0.27 13.77 3.89
CA PHE A 124 -1.19 13.68 5.01
C PHE A 124 -1.84 15.05 5.22
N GLN A 125 -3.17 15.10 5.19
CA GLN A 125 -3.91 16.32 5.52
C GLN A 125 -3.89 16.61 7.02
N ASP A 126 -3.87 15.56 7.83
CA ASP A 126 -3.79 15.65 9.28
C ASP A 126 -2.32 15.52 9.75
N PRO A 127 -1.74 16.57 10.36
CA PRO A 127 -0.38 16.51 10.92
C PRO A 127 -0.26 15.58 12.13
N ALA A 128 -1.37 15.15 12.74
CA ALA A 128 -1.36 14.22 13.87
C ALA A 128 -0.80 12.84 13.45
N PHE A 129 -1.10 12.38 12.24
CA PHE A 129 -0.59 11.07 11.80
C PHE A 129 0.95 11.06 11.65
N PRO A 130 1.59 11.98 10.91
CA PRO A 130 3.05 12.09 10.87
C PRO A 130 3.71 12.28 12.25
N ALA A 131 3.02 12.88 13.23
CA ALA A 131 3.56 13.10 14.56
C ALA A 131 3.90 11.80 15.31
N HIS A 132 3.32 10.67 14.92
CA HIS A 132 3.68 9.35 15.47
C HIS A 132 5.02 8.82 14.97
N ILE A 133 5.56 9.30 13.84
CA ILE A 133 6.78 8.75 13.23
C ILE A 133 8.00 9.07 14.09
N THR A 134 8.63 8.09 14.72
CA THR A 134 9.79 8.29 15.62
C THR A 134 11.13 8.09 14.93
N LYS A 135 11.17 7.40 13.79
CA LYS A 135 12.40 7.15 13.04
C LYS A 135 12.09 6.90 11.57
N ILE A 136 12.93 7.42 10.68
CA ILE A 136 12.92 7.08 9.26
C ILE A 136 14.35 6.72 8.86
N TYR A 137 14.51 5.52 8.30
CA TYR A 137 15.77 4.99 7.84
C TYR A 137 15.64 4.55 6.39
N LEU A 138 16.59 4.94 5.56
CA LEU A 138 16.68 4.57 4.16
C LEU A 138 17.98 3.80 3.93
N VAL A 139 17.89 2.67 3.26
CA VAL A 139 19.06 1.90 2.81
C VAL A 139 18.89 1.54 1.34
N SER A 140 20.00 1.50 0.60
CA SER A 140 20.02 0.92 -0.75
C SER A 140 20.60 -0.47 -0.68
N THR A 141 19.89 -1.46 -1.23
CA THR A 141 20.46 -2.79 -1.47
C THR A 141 20.29 -3.10 -2.95
N ASP A 142 21.39 -3.37 -3.66
CA ASP A 142 21.38 -3.61 -5.12
C ASP A 142 20.73 -2.49 -5.92
N SER A 143 20.99 -1.23 -5.55
CA SER A 143 20.37 -0.02 -6.13
C SER A 143 18.85 0.07 -5.94
N ILE A 144 18.28 -0.72 -5.03
CA ILE A 144 16.87 -0.69 -4.69
C ILE A 144 16.70 0.01 -3.34
N PRO A 145 16.01 1.16 -3.28
CA PRO A 145 15.75 1.84 -2.02
C PRO A 145 14.76 1.05 -1.17
N GLN A 146 15.11 0.91 0.11
CA GLN A 146 14.29 0.36 1.17
C GLN A 146 14.13 1.39 2.27
N TYR A 147 12.89 1.76 2.56
CA TYR A 147 12.53 2.60 3.69
C TYR A 147 12.11 1.73 4.86
N THR A 148 12.55 2.09 6.06
CA THR A 148 12.06 1.57 7.33
C THR A 148 11.59 2.76 8.15
N VAL A 149 10.34 2.71 8.58
CA VAL A 149 9.69 3.77 9.36
C VAL A 149 9.24 3.17 10.68
N SER A 150 9.59 3.84 11.76
CA SER A 150 9.15 3.48 13.10
C SER A 150 8.15 4.50 13.62
N PHE A 151 7.18 4.00 14.38
CA PHE A 151 6.21 4.78 15.14
C PHE A 151 6.45 4.59 16.64
N ASP A 152 5.86 5.47 17.45
CA ASP A 152 5.81 5.32 18.91
C ASP A 152 4.97 4.11 19.35
N LYS A 153 3.96 3.76 18.56
CA LYS A 153 3.05 2.62 18.74
C LYS A 153 2.48 2.17 17.40
N ALA A 154 1.69 1.11 17.38
CA ALA A 154 0.92 0.76 16.18
C ALA A 154 -0.08 1.89 15.87
N VAL A 155 -0.17 2.29 14.60
CA VAL A 155 -1.02 3.41 14.15
C VAL A 155 -1.98 2.91 13.07
N GLN A 156 -3.23 3.37 13.14
CA GLN A 156 -4.23 3.11 12.12
C GLN A 156 -4.44 4.36 11.29
N PHE A 157 -4.53 4.18 9.97
CA PHE A 157 -4.80 5.25 9.03
C PHE A 157 -6.10 4.95 8.25
N PRO A 158 -7.13 5.80 8.36
CA PRO A 158 -8.39 5.61 7.62
C PRO A 158 -8.20 5.83 6.13
N LEU A 159 -8.59 4.87 5.31
CA LEU A 159 -8.50 4.97 3.85
C LEU A 159 -9.64 5.80 3.28
N ASN A 160 -9.35 6.63 2.26
CA ASN A 160 -10.31 7.44 1.54
C ASN A 160 -11.16 8.30 2.49
N GLN A 161 -10.49 9.01 3.40
CA GLN A 161 -11.14 9.83 4.44
C GLN A 161 -12.15 9.04 5.30
N GLY A 162 -11.86 7.76 5.56
CA GLY A 162 -12.72 6.86 6.33
C GLY A 162 -13.84 6.20 5.51
N LYS A 163 -13.97 6.50 4.21
CA LYS A 163 -14.93 5.83 3.33
C LYS A 163 -14.45 4.45 2.91
N GLY A 164 -13.15 4.18 2.96
CA GLY A 164 -12.53 2.93 2.53
C GLY A 164 -12.59 2.68 1.02
N PHE A 165 -12.17 1.49 0.62
CA PHE A 165 -12.20 0.97 -0.75
C PHE A 165 -13.04 -0.29 -0.84
N LYS A 166 -13.94 -0.34 -1.82
CA LYS A 166 -14.81 -1.51 -2.07
C LYS A 166 -14.45 -2.15 -3.39
N SER A 167 -14.39 -3.47 -3.42
CA SER A 167 -14.26 -4.26 -4.63
C SER A 167 -15.14 -5.49 -4.54
N TRP A 168 -15.83 -5.83 -5.63
CA TRP A 168 -16.54 -7.10 -5.74
C TRP A 168 -15.63 -8.10 -6.40
N ASP A 169 -15.36 -9.19 -5.70
CA ASP A 169 -14.50 -10.27 -6.18
C ASP A 169 -14.95 -11.58 -5.53
N ASP A 170 -14.87 -12.69 -6.27
CA ASP A 170 -15.25 -14.03 -5.80
C ASP A 170 -16.61 -14.12 -5.07
N GLY A 171 -17.62 -13.40 -5.59
CA GLY A 171 -18.98 -13.41 -5.04
C GLY A 171 -19.14 -12.70 -3.69
N TYR A 172 -18.14 -11.93 -3.25
CA TYR A 172 -18.15 -11.17 -2.01
C TYR A 172 -17.77 -9.70 -2.23
N CYS A 173 -18.43 -8.79 -1.51
CA CYS A 173 -18.06 -7.39 -1.50
C CYS A 173 -16.93 -7.20 -0.48
N GLN A 174 -15.70 -7.16 -0.96
CA GLN A 174 -14.53 -6.88 -0.13
C GLN A 174 -14.44 -5.38 0.16
N TYR A 175 -14.04 -5.03 1.36
CA TYR A 175 -13.99 -3.66 1.85
C TYR A 175 -12.75 -3.41 2.69
N ALA A 176 -11.81 -2.61 2.19
CA ALA A 176 -10.65 -2.15 2.94
C ALA A 176 -10.96 -0.81 3.60
N LYS A 177 -10.86 -0.74 4.92
CA LYS A 177 -11.26 0.41 5.73
C LYS A 177 -10.07 1.26 6.15
N GLU A 178 -9.01 0.61 6.61
CA GLU A 178 -7.85 1.25 7.24
C GLU A 178 -6.55 0.53 6.86
N LEU A 179 -5.44 1.28 6.85
CA LEU A 179 -4.10 0.72 6.96
C LEU A 179 -3.70 0.64 8.41
N VAL A 180 -3.22 -0.52 8.84
CA VAL A 180 -2.69 -0.75 10.18
C VAL A 180 -1.18 -0.90 10.05
N PHE A 181 -0.47 0.09 10.57
CA PHE A 181 0.99 0.08 10.64
C PHE A 181 1.42 -0.46 12.00
N GLU A 182 2.22 -1.52 11.97
CA GLU A 182 2.95 -1.98 13.15
C GLU A 182 3.95 -0.90 13.61
N PRO A 183 4.43 -0.93 14.87
CA PRO A 183 5.38 0.06 15.39
C PRO A 183 6.65 0.23 14.54
N GLN A 184 6.97 -0.77 13.71
CA GLN A 184 7.94 -0.65 12.64
C GLN A 184 7.39 -1.29 11.37
N PHE A 185 7.48 -0.56 10.27
CA PHE A 185 7.16 -1.08 8.96
C PHE A 185 8.25 -0.73 7.95
N SER A 186 8.33 -1.50 6.87
CA SER A 186 9.30 -1.26 5.81
C SER A 186 8.75 -1.62 4.44
N PHE A 187 9.29 -1.00 3.41
CA PHE A 187 8.94 -1.29 2.02
C PHE A 187 10.12 -0.99 1.10
N LYS A 188 10.14 -1.63 -0.07
CA LYS A 188 11.05 -1.34 -1.16
C LYS A 188 10.31 -0.61 -2.27
N MET A 189 11.05 0.20 -3.04
CA MET A 189 10.50 0.86 -4.22
C MET A 189 11.35 0.58 -5.44
N LYS A 190 10.72 0.53 -6.61
CA LYS A 190 11.40 0.57 -7.90
C LYS A 190 10.45 1.08 -8.97
N GLU A 191 10.98 1.78 -9.96
CA GLU A 191 10.26 2.05 -11.19
C GLU A 191 10.38 0.84 -12.12
N SER A 192 9.27 0.48 -12.79
CA SER A 192 9.27 -0.54 -13.83
C SER A 192 9.78 0.06 -15.15
N ARG A 193 10.10 -0.82 -16.12
CA ARG A 193 10.50 -0.37 -17.47
C ARG A 193 9.41 0.46 -18.16
N ASP A 194 8.15 0.19 -17.83
CA ASP A 194 6.98 0.89 -18.40
C ASP A 194 6.70 2.23 -17.69
N GLY A 195 7.51 2.58 -16.68
CA GLY A 195 7.35 3.80 -15.87
C GLY A 195 6.29 3.70 -14.77
N ASN A 196 5.80 2.48 -14.46
CA ASN A 196 4.96 2.23 -13.29
C ASN A 196 5.82 2.29 -12.04
N LEU A 197 5.28 2.83 -10.96
CA LEU A 197 5.96 2.82 -9.68
C LEU A 197 5.49 1.62 -8.87
N LYS A 198 6.42 0.75 -8.48
CA LYS A 198 6.14 -0.44 -7.68
C LYS A 198 6.70 -0.28 -6.27
N VAL A 199 5.81 -0.34 -5.29
CA VAL A 199 6.14 -0.36 -3.86
C VAL A 199 5.83 -1.76 -3.35
N TYR A 200 6.82 -2.47 -2.83
CA TYR A 200 6.71 -3.92 -2.63
C TYR A 200 7.53 -4.39 -1.44
N LYS A 201 7.36 -5.67 -1.07
CA LYS A 201 7.98 -6.25 0.14
C LYS A 201 7.60 -5.43 1.38
N PHE A 202 6.32 -5.03 1.47
CA PHE A 202 5.79 -4.44 2.68
C PHE A 202 5.95 -5.42 3.85
N GLN A 203 6.50 -4.92 4.95
CA GLN A 203 6.57 -5.59 6.24
C GLN A 203 5.95 -4.66 7.27
N GLY A 204 5.18 -5.19 8.21
CA GLY A 204 4.51 -4.38 9.23
C GLY A 204 3.31 -3.53 8.76
N VAL A 205 2.68 -3.85 7.62
CA VAL A 205 1.48 -3.12 7.13
C VAL A 205 0.35 -4.08 6.79
N ASP A 206 -0.77 -3.98 7.50
CA ASP A 206 -2.00 -4.72 7.22
C ASP A 206 -3.08 -3.77 6.69
N LEU A 207 -3.97 -4.28 5.85
CA LEU A 207 -5.27 -3.67 5.55
C LEU A 207 -6.29 -4.28 6.50
N TYR A 208 -7.04 -3.42 7.19
CA TYR A 208 -8.15 -3.81 8.05
C TYR A 208 -9.48 -3.53 7.35
N GLY A 209 -10.45 -4.44 7.47
CA GLY A 209 -11.69 -4.36 6.71
C GLY A 209 -12.60 -5.59 6.81
N ASP A 210 -13.37 -5.80 5.75
CA ASP A 210 -14.18 -7.00 5.51
C ASP A 210 -13.69 -7.66 4.22
N PHE A 211 -12.97 -8.77 4.33
CA PHE A 211 -12.46 -9.54 3.19
C PHE A 211 -13.01 -10.96 3.22
N GLY A 212 -13.04 -11.62 2.08
CA GLY A 212 -13.62 -12.94 2.01
C GLY A 212 -14.08 -13.36 0.63
N THR A 213 -14.67 -14.54 0.58
CA THR A 213 -15.25 -15.17 -0.61
C THR A 213 -16.56 -15.85 -0.21
N ARG A 214 -17.51 -15.93 -1.15
CA ARG A 214 -18.72 -16.76 -0.98
C ARG A 214 -18.68 -17.92 -1.96
N GLY A 215 -18.87 -19.15 -1.49
CA GLY A 215 -18.76 -20.34 -2.34
C GLY A 215 -18.82 -21.65 -1.57
N VAL A 216 -18.10 -22.68 -2.04
CA VAL A 216 -18.05 -24.02 -1.39
C VAL A 216 -17.49 -23.95 0.03
N VAL A 217 -16.62 -22.96 0.30
CA VAL A 217 -16.16 -22.60 1.64
C VAL A 217 -16.29 -21.08 1.78
N ASP A 218 -17.16 -20.64 2.67
CA ASP A 218 -17.28 -19.23 3.01
C ASP A 218 -16.12 -18.81 3.91
N VAL A 219 -15.41 -17.77 3.50
CA VAL A 219 -14.27 -17.21 4.23
C VAL A 219 -14.60 -15.76 4.55
N SER A 220 -14.42 -15.38 5.82
CA SER A 220 -14.54 -13.99 6.27
C SER A 220 -13.31 -13.64 7.10
N LEU A 221 -12.67 -12.52 6.75
CA LEU A 221 -11.39 -12.07 7.30
C LEU A 221 -11.48 -10.58 7.60
N ARG A 222 -10.71 -10.15 8.61
CA ARG A 222 -10.59 -8.76 9.01
C ARG A 222 -9.27 -8.13 8.60
N TYR A 223 -8.20 -8.91 8.53
CA TYR A 223 -6.86 -8.44 8.27
C TYR A 223 -6.21 -9.16 7.08
N VAL A 224 -5.80 -8.38 6.10
CA VAL A 224 -4.94 -8.87 5.00
C VAL A 224 -3.63 -8.08 4.98
N ARG A 225 -2.51 -8.79 4.92
CA ARG A 225 -1.16 -8.21 4.82
C ARG A 225 -0.98 -7.59 3.45
N LEU A 226 -0.69 -6.29 3.41
CA LEU A 226 -0.28 -5.64 2.17
C LEU A 226 1.08 -6.19 1.74
N ALA A 227 1.21 -6.62 0.49
CA ALA A 227 2.46 -7.17 -0.04
C ALA A 227 3.11 -6.23 -1.05
N GLU A 228 2.29 -5.64 -1.92
CA GLU A 228 2.72 -4.79 -3.01
C GLU A 228 1.60 -3.87 -3.47
N VAL A 229 2.00 -2.69 -3.92
CA VAL A 229 1.18 -1.75 -4.69
C VAL A 229 1.98 -1.34 -5.93
N GLU A 230 1.42 -1.59 -7.11
CA GLU A 230 1.94 -1.08 -8.39
C GLU A 230 1.03 0.05 -8.87
N PHE A 231 1.54 1.28 -8.93
CA PHE A 231 0.84 2.44 -9.47
C PHE A 231 1.01 2.50 -10.98
N ILE A 232 -0.10 2.45 -11.71
CA ILE A 232 -0.10 2.47 -13.16
C ILE A 232 0.08 3.90 -13.65
N LYS A 233 1.11 4.12 -14.48
CA LYS A 233 1.49 5.44 -14.99
C LYS A 233 0.31 6.12 -15.71
N ASN A 234 0.14 7.43 -15.48
CA ASN A 234 -0.90 8.27 -16.09
C ASN A 234 -2.34 7.83 -15.76
N THR A 235 -2.55 7.12 -14.65
CA THR A 235 -3.86 6.72 -14.17
C THR A 235 -3.91 6.82 -12.65
N ASN A 236 -5.11 6.92 -12.08
CA ASN A 236 -5.32 6.82 -10.62
C ASN A 236 -5.39 5.35 -10.15
N LEU A 237 -5.17 4.39 -11.04
CA LEU A 237 -5.29 2.98 -10.75
C LEU A 237 -3.98 2.44 -10.18
N GLY A 238 -4.11 1.49 -9.26
CA GLY A 238 -3.00 0.65 -8.87
C GLY A 238 -3.42 -0.79 -8.65
N ARG A 239 -2.46 -1.70 -8.86
CA ARG A 239 -2.60 -3.12 -8.56
C ARG A 239 -2.13 -3.36 -7.14
N VAL A 240 -3.03 -3.81 -6.28
CA VAL A 240 -2.74 -4.16 -4.90
C VAL A 240 -2.63 -5.66 -4.80
N LYS A 241 -1.51 -6.16 -4.29
CA LYS A 241 -1.34 -7.57 -3.92
C LYS A 241 -1.33 -7.69 -2.41
N ALA A 242 -2.13 -8.60 -1.88
CA ALA A 242 -2.24 -8.87 -0.45
C ALA A 242 -2.33 -10.37 -0.16
N TYR A 243 -2.03 -10.74 1.09
CA TYR A 243 -2.17 -12.08 1.64
C TYR A 243 -2.97 -12.04 2.94
N ILE A 244 -3.44 -13.18 3.43
CA ILE A 244 -4.09 -13.21 4.74
C ILE A 244 -3.05 -12.90 5.82
N SER A 245 -3.35 -11.93 6.70
CA SER A 245 -2.38 -11.52 7.73
C SER A 245 -2.25 -12.60 8.79
N LYS A 246 -1.05 -12.74 9.39
CA LYS A 246 -0.88 -13.56 10.60
C LYS A 246 -1.75 -13.05 11.75
N LYS A 247 -1.99 -11.74 11.80
CA LYS A 247 -2.84 -11.06 12.78
C LYS A 247 -4.27 -11.60 12.78
N GLU A 248 -4.77 -11.99 11.61
CA GLU A 248 -6.08 -12.62 11.45
C GLU A 248 -6.25 -13.87 12.31
N PHE A 249 -5.21 -14.71 12.39
CA PHE A 249 -5.24 -15.94 13.19
C PHE A 249 -4.91 -15.74 14.67
N GLN A 250 -4.38 -14.56 15.03
CA GLN A 250 -4.10 -14.20 16.41
C GLN A 250 -5.33 -13.59 17.08
N GLU A 251 -6.08 -12.79 16.33
CA GLU A 251 -7.24 -12.05 16.86
C GLU A 251 -8.58 -12.77 16.61
N ASN A 252 -8.69 -13.59 15.55
CA ASN A 252 -9.93 -14.28 15.21
C ASN A 252 -9.80 -15.81 15.30
N LYS A 253 -10.91 -16.47 15.67
CA LYS A 253 -11.00 -17.93 15.74
C LYS A 253 -11.25 -18.51 14.34
N HIS A 254 -10.19 -19.02 13.72
CA HIS A 254 -10.24 -19.69 12.42
C HIS A 254 -9.94 -21.19 12.53
N ASN A 255 -10.46 -21.97 11.58
CA ASN A 255 -10.13 -23.40 11.51
C ASN A 255 -8.70 -23.63 10.96
N ALA A 256 -8.11 -24.79 11.28
CA ALA A 256 -6.75 -25.12 10.84
C ALA A 256 -6.63 -25.25 9.30
N LEU A 257 -7.71 -25.63 8.62
CA LEU A 257 -7.76 -25.77 7.16
C LEU A 257 -7.60 -24.42 6.46
N LEU A 258 -8.26 -23.38 6.96
CA LEU A 258 -8.17 -22.02 6.46
C LEU A 258 -6.75 -21.49 6.64
N ARG A 259 -6.09 -21.81 7.76
CA ARG A 259 -4.67 -21.48 7.98
C ARG A 259 -3.74 -22.14 6.97
N LEU A 260 -4.08 -23.33 6.46
CA LEU A 260 -3.30 -24.01 5.43
C LEU A 260 -3.53 -23.38 4.03
N VAL A 261 -4.79 -23.21 3.65
CA VAL A 261 -5.16 -22.70 2.32
C VAL A 261 -4.77 -21.23 2.14
N SER A 262 -4.88 -20.43 3.21
CA SER A 262 -4.53 -19.01 3.22
C SER A 262 -3.07 -18.69 2.92
N GLN A 263 -2.16 -19.63 3.15
CA GLN A 263 -0.72 -19.43 2.88
C GLN A 263 -0.39 -19.48 1.39
N ILE A 264 -1.31 -19.96 0.55
CA ILE A 264 -1.04 -20.34 -0.84
C ILE A 264 -1.60 -19.30 -1.82
N VAL A 265 -2.54 -18.45 -1.40
CA VAL A 265 -3.32 -17.60 -2.31
C VAL A 265 -3.06 -16.11 -2.06
N PRO A 266 -2.17 -15.46 -2.85
CA PRO A 266 -2.21 -14.01 -3.02
C PRO A 266 -3.49 -13.62 -3.75
N ASN A 267 -4.20 -12.60 -3.26
CA ASN A 267 -5.21 -11.90 -4.06
C ASN A 267 -4.60 -10.62 -4.65
N THR A 268 -4.86 -10.36 -5.93
CA THR A 268 -4.45 -9.17 -6.65
C THR A 268 -5.69 -8.43 -7.15
N SER A 269 -5.86 -7.18 -6.73
CA SER A 269 -6.98 -6.32 -7.14
C SER A 269 -6.48 -5.09 -7.89
N LEU A 270 -7.21 -4.63 -8.91
CA LEU A 270 -6.99 -3.37 -9.61
C LEU A 270 -8.07 -2.37 -9.19
N GLN A 271 -7.67 -1.26 -8.59
CA GLN A 271 -8.61 -0.24 -8.11
C GLN A 271 -8.01 1.15 -8.17
N ALA A 272 -8.85 2.18 -8.11
CA ALA A 272 -8.37 3.53 -7.87
C ALA A 272 -7.75 3.60 -6.47
N ILE A 273 -6.50 4.04 -6.36
CA ILE A 273 -5.79 4.11 -5.08
C ILE A 273 -5.49 5.56 -4.78
N ASP A 274 -6.10 6.10 -3.72
CA ASP A 274 -5.75 7.42 -3.18
C ASP A 274 -5.79 7.39 -1.64
N TRP A 275 -5.43 8.49 -0.99
CA TRP A 275 -5.58 8.64 0.47
C TRP A 275 -6.99 9.05 0.87
#